data_AF-S4N4B6-F1
#
_entry.id   AF-S4N4B6-F1
#
_cell.length_a   1.000
_cell.length_b   1.000
_cell.length_c   1.000
_cell.angle_alpha   90.00
_cell.angle_beta   90.00
_cell.angle_gamma   90.00
#
_symmetry.space_group_name_H-M   'P 1'
#
loop_
_entity.id
_entity.type
_entity.pdbx_description
1 polymer ?
#
loop_
_entity_poly.entity_id
_entity_poly.type
_entity_poly.pdbx_seq_one_letter_code
_entity_poly.pdbx_strand_id
1 'polypeptide(L)'
;MGAAYLLPRVVGLGHATRLLMLGDPVRAPEAERIGLISELTEEGHTDEAAQQLARAWRTVRPGLRPDQGLADGRAGHRPWRSR
;
A
#
# COMPACT_ATOMS: atom_id res chain seq x y z
N MET A 1 -4.24 11.41 9.28
CA MET A 1 -2.98 10.64 9.37
C MET A 1 -2.21 10.88 8.07
N GLY A 2 -1.04 11.52 8.14
CA GLY A 2 -0.33 12.02 6.95
C GLY A 2 0.72 11.06 6.38
N ALA A 3 1.45 11.53 5.38
CA ALA A 3 2.51 10.77 4.70
C ALA A 3 3.57 10.22 5.67
N ALA A 4 3.89 10.92 6.76
CA ALA A 4 4.87 10.48 7.76
C ALA A 4 4.49 9.15 8.47
N TYR A 5 3.22 8.77 8.49
CA TYR A 5 2.77 7.49 9.08
C TYR A 5 2.76 6.33 8.07
N LEU A 6 2.34 6.62 6.82
CA LEU A 6 2.18 5.60 5.78
C LEU A 6 3.48 5.33 5.03
N LEU A 7 4.27 6.37 4.74
CA LEU A 7 5.46 6.25 3.91
C LEU A 7 6.48 5.24 4.45
N PRO A 8 6.83 5.20 5.77
CA PRO A 8 7.76 4.20 6.29
C PRO A 8 7.29 2.75 6.14
N ARG A 9 5.97 2.52 6.04
CA ARG A 9 5.38 1.18 5.83
C ARG A 9 5.44 0.75 4.37
N VAL A 10 5.46 1.71 3.45
CA VAL A 10 5.50 1.46 2.00
C VAL A 10 6.94 1.32 1.52
N VAL A 11 7.81 2.29 1.85
CA VAL A 11 9.18 2.36 1.31
C VAL A 11 10.27 2.00 2.32
N GLY A 12 9.89 1.63 3.54
CA GLY A 12 10.82 1.41 4.65
C GLY A 12 11.27 2.70 5.34
N LEU A 13 11.73 2.58 6.59
CA LEU A 13 12.07 3.73 7.43
C LEU A 13 13.21 4.58 6.85
N GLY A 14 14.27 3.96 6.33
CA GLY A 14 15.43 4.69 5.81
C GLY A 14 15.10 5.60 4.62
N HIS A 15 14.38 5.07 3.63
CA HIS A 15 13.94 5.86 2.48
C HIS A 15 12.93 6.94 2.90
N ALA A 16 11.98 6.60 3.78
CA ALA A 16 11.01 7.57 4.29
C ALA A 16 11.66 8.72 5.04
N THR A 17 12.65 8.46 5.90
CA THR A 17 13.39 9.52 6.62
C THR A 17 14.09 10.46 5.65
N ARG A 18 14.77 9.93 4.62
CA ARG A 18 15.40 10.78 3.59
C ARG A 18 14.37 11.67 2.90
N LEU A 19 13.25 11.10 2.46
CA LEU A 19 12.21 11.86 1.75
C LEU A 19 11.54 12.92 2.61
N LEU A 20 11.23 12.60 3.86
CA LEU A 20 10.54 13.50 4.79
C LEU A 20 11.45 14.62 5.31
N MET A 21 12.74 14.32 5.52
CA MET A 21 13.68 15.25 6.13
C MET A 21 14.45 16.08 5.12
N LEU A 22 14.83 15.48 3.98
CA LEU A 22 15.64 16.17 2.96
C LEU A 22 14.81 16.68 1.78
N GLY A 23 13.64 16.08 1.53
CA GLY A 23 12.80 16.48 0.38
C GLY A 23 13.43 16.16 -0.98
N ASP A 24 14.40 15.24 -1.03
CA ASP A 24 15.10 14.90 -2.26
C ASP A 24 14.12 14.35 -3.33
N PRO A 25 14.20 14.81 -4.58
CA PRO A 25 13.39 14.28 -5.65
C PRO A 25 13.77 12.83 -5.96
N VAL A 26 12.77 11.97 -6.12
CA VAL A 26 12.95 10.57 -6.50
C VAL A 26 12.62 10.40 -7.97
N ARG A 27 13.55 9.83 -8.73
CA ARG A 27 13.33 9.48 -10.14
C ARG A 27 12.52 8.18 -10.24
N ALA A 28 11.76 8.04 -11.32
CA ALA A 28 10.82 6.93 -11.49
C ALA A 28 11.42 5.52 -11.31
N PRO A 29 12.63 5.20 -11.82
CA PRO A 29 13.26 3.89 -11.58
C PRO A 29 13.55 3.61 -10.09
N GLU A 30 13.98 4.64 -9.36
CA GLU A 30 14.21 4.52 -7.92
C GLU A 30 12.89 4.41 -7.16
N ALA A 31 11.85 5.14 -7.59
CA ALA A 31 10.54 5.09 -6.99
C ALA A 31 9.94 3.67 -7.06
N GLU A 32 10.10 2.97 -8.19
CA GLU A 32 9.68 1.58 -8.33
C GLU A 32 10.51 0.67 -7.43
N ARG A 33 11.84 0.82 -7.44
CA ARG A 33 12.76 -0.01 -6.64
C ARG A 33 12.50 0.06 -5.13
N ILE A 34 12.11 1.23 -4.62
CA ILE A 34 11.81 1.42 -3.20
C ILE A 34 10.33 1.13 -2.86
N GLY A 35 9.51 0.75 -3.85
CA GLY A 35 8.08 0.47 -3.65
C GLY A 35 7.19 1.71 -3.51
N LEU A 36 7.68 2.89 -3.89
CA LEU A 36 6.89 4.13 -3.90
C LEU A 36 5.83 4.12 -5.01
N ILE A 37 6.14 3.46 -6.13
CA ILE A 37 5.18 3.13 -7.20
C ILE A 37 5.19 1.62 -7.44
N SER A 38 4.08 1.09 -7.94
CA SER A 38 3.91 -0.36 -8.15
C SER A 38 4.63 -0.86 -9.41
N GLU A 39 4.63 -0.07 -10.47
CA GLU A 39 5.26 -0.40 -11.76
C GLU A 39 5.71 0.87 -12.47
N LEU A 40 6.81 0.79 -13.21
CA LEU A 40 7.29 1.80 -14.14
C LEU A 40 6.97 1.40 -15.57
N THR A 41 6.39 2.32 -16.35
CA THR A 41 6.06 2.11 -17.76
C THR A 41 6.89 2.98 -18.68
N GLU A 42 6.91 2.64 -19.96
CA GLU A 42 7.35 3.56 -21.01
C GLU A 42 6.43 4.79 -21.10
N GLU A 43 6.97 5.85 -21.70
CA GLU A 43 6.24 7.11 -21.88
C GLU A 43 4.99 6.89 -22.74
N GLY A 44 3.84 7.41 -22.28
CA GLY A 44 2.55 7.27 -22.98
C GLY A 44 1.78 5.99 -22.65
N HIS A 45 2.35 5.03 -21.93
CA HIS A 45 1.70 3.73 -21.63
C HIS A 45 1.09 3.62 -20.22
N THR A 46 1.17 4.67 -19.40
CA THR A 46 0.71 4.64 -18.00
C THR A 46 -0.78 4.30 -17.88
N ASP A 47 -1.64 4.88 -18.72
CA ASP A 47 -3.09 4.66 -18.66
C ASP A 47 -3.46 3.21 -19.05
N GLU A 48 -2.80 2.67 -20.06
CA GLU A 48 -3.02 1.30 -20.51
C GLU A 48 -2.62 0.28 -19.43
N ALA A 49 -1.47 0.50 -18.79
CA ALA A 49 -0.99 -0.34 -17.69
C ALA A 49 -1.93 -0.27 -16.47
N ALA A 50 -2.33 0.94 -16.06
CA ALA A 50 -3.27 1.13 -14.96
C ALA A 50 -4.62 0.44 -15.21
N GLN A 51 -5.14 0.49 -16.44
CA GLN A 51 -6.36 -0.21 -16.79
C GLN A 51 -6.21 -1.74 -16.79
N GLN A 52 -5.08 -2.26 -17.27
CA GLN A 52 -4.78 -3.70 -17.23
C GLN A 52 -4.71 -4.19 -15.78
N LEU A 53 -4.03 -3.44 -14.92
CA LEU A 53 -3.96 -3.72 -13.49
C LEU A 53 -5.36 -3.75 -12.89
N ALA A 54 -6.17 -2.70 -13.09
CA ALA A 54 -7.54 -2.64 -12.57
C ALA A 54 -8.44 -3.80 -13.05
N ARG A 55 -8.29 -4.25 -14.30
CA ARG A 55 -8.98 -5.45 -14.81
C ARG A 55 -8.52 -6.71 -14.10
N ALA A 56 -7.22 -6.88 -13.85
CA ALA A 56 -6.69 -8.02 -13.11
C ALA A 56 -7.27 -8.07 -11.69
N TRP A 57 -7.30 -6.94 -10.96
CA TRP A 57 -7.87 -6.86 -9.61
C TRP A 57 -9.34 -7.26 -9.53
N ARG A 58 -10.14 -7.00 -10.58
CA ARG A 58 -11.55 -7.42 -10.63
C ARG A 58 -11.74 -8.94 -10.65
N THR A 59 -10.74 -9.68 -11.14
CA THR A 59 -10.81 -11.15 -11.26
C THR A 59 -10.35 -11.87 -9.99
N VAL A 60 -9.59 -11.19 -9.12
CA VAL A 60 -9.26 -11.69 -7.79
C VAL A 60 -10.54 -11.64 -6.96
N ARG A 61 -11.02 -12.80 -6.49
CA ARG A 61 -12.30 -13.01 -5.77
C ARG A 61 -12.79 -11.76 -5.01
N PRO A 62 -14.01 -11.24 -5.29
CA PRO A 62 -14.58 -10.13 -4.52
C PRO A 62 -14.84 -10.62 -3.09
N GLY A 63 -13.95 -10.27 -2.18
CA GLY A 63 -13.88 -10.80 -0.82
C GLY A 63 -12.61 -10.42 -0.08
N LEU A 64 -11.58 -9.96 -0.78
CA LEU A 64 -10.46 -9.24 -0.17
C LEU A 64 -10.94 -7.86 0.31
N ARG A 65 -11.39 -7.83 1.56
CA ARG A 65 -11.46 -6.62 2.37
C ARG A 65 -10.02 -6.23 2.74
N PRO A 66 -9.44 -5.14 2.17
CA PRO A 66 -8.05 -4.76 2.43
C PRO A 66 -7.78 -4.40 3.91
N ASP A 67 -8.86 -4.18 4.68
CA ASP A 67 -8.87 -3.85 6.11
C ASP A 67 -8.72 -5.06 7.06
N GLN A 68 -8.85 -6.31 6.58
CA GLN A 68 -8.87 -7.48 7.48
C GLN A 68 -7.50 -8.09 7.84
N GLY A 69 -6.39 -7.54 7.36
CA GLY A 69 -5.04 -8.01 7.71
C GLY A 69 -4.42 -7.39 8.97
N LEU A 70 -5.02 -6.35 9.56
CA LEU A 70 -4.42 -5.63 10.69
C LEU A 70 -5.31 -5.56 11.95
N ALA A 71 -6.55 -6.08 11.89
CA ALA A 71 -7.54 -5.89 12.96
C ALA A 71 -8.48 -7.08 13.17
N ASP A 72 -8.06 -8.32 12.94
CA ASP A 72 -8.78 -9.45 13.54
C ASP A 72 -8.44 -9.55 15.04
N GLY A 73 -9.10 -8.69 15.80
CA GLY A 73 -9.12 -8.68 17.26
C GLY A 73 -10.49 -9.04 17.83
N ARG A 74 -11.42 -9.65 17.06
CA ARG A 74 -12.73 -10.09 17.58
C ARG A 74 -13.35 -11.24 16.77
N ALA A 75 -12.98 -12.46 17.12
CA ALA A 75 -13.88 -13.62 17.06
C ALA A 75 -13.81 -14.39 18.39
N GLY A 76 -14.55 -13.90 19.39
CA GLY A 76 -14.59 -14.54 20.71
C GLY A 76 -15.49 -13.87 21.75
N HIS A 77 -16.61 -13.26 21.36
CA HIS A 77 -17.64 -12.90 22.33
C HIS A 77 -18.31 -14.17 22.86
N ARG A 78 -17.87 -14.65 24.03
CA ARG A 78 -18.72 -15.47 24.91
C ARG A 78 -19.36 -14.56 25.96
N PRO A 79 -20.70 -14.60 26.14
CA PRO A 79 -21.34 -13.83 27.18
C PRO A 79 -20.95 -14.39 28.55
N TRP A 80 -20.31 -13.54 29.37
CA TRP A 80 -20.03 -13.83 30.77
C TRP A 80 -21.36 -13.98 31.52
N ARG A 81 -21.77 -15.23 31.77
CA ARG A 81 -22.86 -15.52 32.71
C ARG A 81 -22.28 -15.52 34.12
N SER A 82 -22.76 -14.61 34.94
CA SER A 82 -22.53 -14.53 36.38
C SER A 82 -23.03 -15.79 37.09
N ARG A 83 -22.16 -16.45 37.82
CA ARG A 83 -22.47 -17.10 39.09
C ARG A 83 -21.28 -16.93 40.02
#